data_AF-A0A1G8PTG1-F1
#
_entry.id   AF-A0A1G8PTG1-F1
#
_cell.length_a   1.000
_cell.length_b   1.000
_cell.length_c   1.000
_cell.angle_alpha   90.00
_cell.angle_beta   90.00
_cell.angle_gamma   90.00
#
_symmetry.space_group_name_H-M   'P 1'
#
loop_
_entity.id
_entity.type
_entity.pdbx_description
1 polymer ?
#
loop_
_entity_poly.entity_id
_entity_poly.type
_entity_poly.pdbx_seq_one_letter_code
_entity_poly.pdbx_strand_id
1 'polypeptide(L)'
;MPTIAGADAYFSRRLWTSEWDDSNAEKKKAALAHAQREVDSLSFSSRMSREDYSRAVFEQAIFLLNLGPEDRKRLNLQAQGVQSINISQSVSEAYILNGIAYAPTVQQLVKKYKYQVGNLI
;
A
#
# COMPACT_ATOMS: atom_id res chain seq x y z
N MET A 1 -8.17 3.70 -14.94
CA MET A 1 -8.53 3.43 -13.53
C MET A 1 -8.32 1.96 -13.23
N PRO A 2 -7.80 1.62 -12.04
CA PRO A 2 -7.74 0.25 -11.52
C PRO A 2 -9.17 -0.28 -11.31
N THR A 3 -9.44 -1.51 -11.73
CA THR A 3 -10.76 -2.17 -11.59
C THR A 3 -10.58 -3.56 -11.00
N ILE A 4 -11.65 -4.14 -10.43
CA ILE A 4 -11.61 -5.52 -9.92
C ILE A 4 -11.22 -6.49 -11.04
N ALA A 5 -11.84 -6.40 -12.21
CA ALA A 5 -11.50 -7.25 -13.35
C ALA A 5 -10.04 -7.09 -13.82
N GLY A 6 -9.50 -5.86 -13.75
CA GLY A 6 -8.09 -5.61 -14.04
C GLY A 6 -7.15 -6.23 -13.01
N ALA A 7 -7.51 -6.16 -11.73
CA ALA A 7 -6.79 -6.81 -10.65
C ALA A 7 -6.86 -8.34 -10.74
N ASP A 8 -8.04 -8.91 -11.03
CA ASP A 8 -8.21 -10.36 -11.23
C ASP A 8 -7.33 -10.85 -12.40
N ALA A 9 -7.29 -10.12 -13.52
CA ALA A 9 -6.40 -10.44 -14.63
C ALA A 9 -4.92 -10.36 -14.24
N TYR A 10 -4.54 -9.35 -13.45
CA TYR A 10 -3.16 -9.18 -12.95
C TYR A 10 -2.75 -10.33 -12.02
N PHE A 11 -3.61 -10.70 -11.08
CA PHE A 11 -3.34 -11.74 -10.08
C PHE A 11 -3.45 -13.17 -10.62
N SER A 12 -4.22 -13.40 -11.69
CA SER A 12 -4.33 -14.73 -12.33
C SER A 12 -3.00 -15.34 -12.79
N ARG A 13 -1.97 -14.49 -12.97
CA ARG A 13 -0.62 -14.88 -13.42
C ARG A 13 0.39 -14.97 -12.27
N ARG A 14 -0.04 -14.81 -11.02
CA ARG A 14 0.83 -14.67 -9.86
C ARG A 14 0.61 -15.81 -8.86
N LEU A 15 1.65 -16.11 -8.10
CA LEU A 15 1.58 -17.02 -6.96
C LEU A 15 1.23 -16.22 -5.69
N TRP A 16 0.60 -16.89 -4.72
CA TRP A 16 0.25 -16.33 -3.40
C TRP A 16 -0.74 -15.16 -3.46
N THR A 17 -1.90 -15.41 -4.09
CA THR A 17 -3.02 -14.48 -4.21
C THR A 17 -4.24 -14.89 -3.40
N SER A 18 -4.10 -15.87 -2.49
CA SER A 18 -5.18 -16.45 -1.68
C SER A 18 -6.05 -15.39 -1.01
N GLU A 19 -5.45 -14.36 -0.44
CA GLU A 19 -6.17 -13.32 0.28
C GLU A 19 -6.96 -12.39 -0.66
N TRP A 20 -6.51 -12.25 -1.91
CA TRP A 20 -7.32 -11.63 -2.96
C TRP A 20 -8.44 -12.58 -3.40
N ASP A 21 -8.11 -13.84 -3.69
CA ASP A 21 -9.04 -14.82 -4.26
C ASP A 21 -10.19 -15.18 -3.28
N ASP A 22 -9.87 -15.28 -1.99
CA ASP A 22 -10.81 -15.56 -0.90
C ASP A 22 -11.58 -14.31 -0.43
N SER A 23 -11.18 -13.12 -0.88
CA SER A 23 -11.87 -11.87 -0.54
C SER A 23 -13.13 -11.66 -1.38
N ASN A 24 -14.21 -11.25 -0.73
CA ASN A 24 -15.44 -10.89 -1.42
C ASN A 24 -15.32 -9.56 -2.20
N ALA A 25 -16.28 -9.31 -3.09
CA ALA A 25 -16.27 -8.13 -3.98
C ALA A 25 -16.21 -6.79 -3.21
N GLU A 26 -16.90 -6.68 -2.08
CA GLU A 26 -16.90 -5.47 -1.26
C GLU A 26 -15.52 -5.19 -0.64
N LYS A 27 -14.85 -6.22 -0.11
CA LYS A 27 -13.48 -6.12 0.41
C LYS A 27 -12.49 -5.76 -0.69
N LYS A 28 -12.59 -6.40 -1.87
CA LYS A 28 -11.76 -6.08 -3.05
C LYS A 28 -11.94 -4.62 -3.46
N LYS A 29 -13.18 -4.13 -3.51
CA LYS A 29 -13.51 -2.74 -3.84
C LYS A 29 -12.94 -1.76 -2.82
N ALA A 30 -13.11 -2.03 -1.53
CA ALA A 30 -12.58 -1.20 -0.46
C ALA A 30 -11.04 -1.16 -0.48
N ALA A 31 -10.38 -2.31 -0.65
CA ALA A 31 -8.93 -2.41 -0.73
C ALA A 31 -8.38 -1.61 -1.92
N LEU A 32 -8.99 -1.73 -3.11
CA LEU A 32 -8.60 -0.95 -4.29
C LEU A 32 -8.79 0.55 -4.06
N ALA A 33 -9.90 0.97 -3.44
CA ALA A 33 -10.15 2.39 -3.19
C ALA A 33 -9.13 2.99 -2.20
N HIS A 34 -8.77 2.25 -1.15
CA HIS A 34 -7.73 2.66 -0.20
C HIS A 34 -6.36 2.72 -0.87
N ALA A 35 -5.96 1.65 -1.56
CA ALA A 35 -4.72 1.58 -2.30
C ALA A 35 -4.58 2.72 -3.32
N GLN A 36 -5.67 3.06 -4.01
CA GLN A 36 -5.67 4.16 -4.96
C GLN A 36 -5.38 5.50 -4.28
N ARG A 37 -6.05 5.81 -3.16
CA ARG A 37 -5.80 7.04 -2.39
C ARG A 37 -4.36 7.13 -1.89
N GLU A 38 -3.80 6.01 -1.46
CA GLU A 38 -2.42 5.94 -0.95
C GLU A 38 -1.37 6.10 -2.05
N VAL A 39 -1.65 5.61 -3.26
CA VAL A 39 -0.78 5.83 -4.43
C VAL A 39 -0.96 7.25 -4.95
N ASP A 40 -2.18 7.79 -4.97
CA ASP A 40 -2.46 9.16 -5.42
C ASP A 40 -1.80 10.22 -4.52
N SER A 41 -1.66 9.94 -3.22
CA SER A 41 -0.98 10.84 -2.28
C SER A 41 0.53 10.93 -2.49
N LEU A 42 1.12 10.04 -3.29
CA LEU A 42 2.54 10.11 -3.67
C LEU A 42 2.77 11.31 -4.59
N SER A 43 3.77 12.14 -4.28
CA SER A 43 4.08 13.37 -5.02
C SER A 43 4.44 13.16 -6.49
N PHE A 44 4.77 11.93 -6.89
CA PHE A 44 5.14 11.55 -8.26
C PHE A 44 4.06 10.70 -8.95
N SER A 45 2.90 10.47 -8.33
CA SER A 45 1.82 9.65 -8.88
C SER A 45 1.41 10.06 -10.30
N SER A 46 1.38 11.37 -10.56
CA SER A 46 1.09 11.97 -11.87
C SER A 46 2.17 11.73 -12.93
N ARG A 47 3.38 11.35 -12.54
CA ARG A 47 4.51 11.04 -13.44
C ARG A 47 4.63 9.55 -13.73
N MET A 48 3.86 8.71 -13.06
CA MET A 48 3.89 7.27 -13.25
C MET A 48 3.30 6.89 -14.61
N SER A 49 3.89 5.89 -15.26
CA SER A 49 3.22 5.26 -16.40
C SER A 49 1.90 4.65 -15.95
N ARG A 50 0.93 4.54 -16.86
CA ARG A 50 -0.36 3.92 -16.56
C ARG A 50 -0.21 2.49 -16.03
N GLU A 51 0.78 1.76 -16.55
CA GLU A 51 1.10 0.40 -16.12
C GLU A 51 1.71 0.37 -14.71
N ASP A 52 2.72 1.20 -14.43
CA ASP A 52 3.33 1.31 -13.10
C ASP A 52 2.29 1.72 -12.06
N TYR A 53 1.38 2.64 -12.42
CA TYR A 53 0.30 3.10 -11.54
C TYR A 53 -0.68 1.97 -11.22
N SER A 54 -1.22 1.29 -12.24
CA SER A 54 -2.13 0.17 -12.04
C SER A 54 -1.49 -0.94 -11.22
N ARG A 55 -0.23 -1.26 -11.51
CA ARG A 55 0.55 -2.23 -10.74
C ARG A 55 0.71 -1.82 -9.29
N ALA A 56 1.08 -0.56 -9.02
CA ALA A 56 1.23 -0.04 -7.66
C ALA A 56 -0.07 -0.18 -6.86
N VAL A 57 -1.21 0.17 -7.46
CA VAL A 57 -2.52 0.06 -6.80
C VAL A 57 -2.88 -1.39 -6.51
N PHE A 58 -2.65 -2.32 -7.45
CA PHE A 58 -2.95 -3.73 -7.22
C PHE A 58 -2.08 -4.32 -6.10
N GLU A 59 -0.77 -4.06 -6.14
CA GLU A 59 0.18 -4.51 -5.12
C GLU A 59 -0.14 -3.94 -3.74
N GLN A 60 -0.53 -2.67 -3.68
CA GLN A 60 -0.97 -2.05 -2.43
C GLN A 60 -2.29 -2.66 -1.93
N ALA A 61 -3.23 -2.97 -2.83
CA ALA A 61 -4.52 -3.54 -2.44
C ALA A 61 -4.38 -4.95 -1.83
N ILE A 62 -3.60 -5.84 -2.45
CA ILE A 62 -3.37 -7.18 -1.89
C ILE A 62 -2.55 -7.10 -0.59
N PHE A 63 -1.60 -6.17 -0.50
CA PHE A 63 -0.86 -5.93 0.73
C PHE A 63 -1.79 -5.54 1.89
N LEU A 64 -2.73 -4.62 1.65
CA LEU A 64 -3.73 -4.21 2.65
C LEU A 64 -4.64 -5.37 3.09
N LEU A 65 -4.99 -6.28 2.18
CA LEU A 65 -5.76 -7.48 2.50
C LEU A 65 -4.95 -8.49 3.33
N ASN A 66 -3.64 -8.57 3.10
CA ASN A 66 -2.71 -9.46 3.82
C ASN A 66 -2.36 -8.98 5.22
N LEU A 67 -2.72 -7.75 5.60
CA LEU A 67 -2.35 -7.21 6.91
C LEU A 67 -2.96 -8.04 8.04
N GLY A 68 -2.10 -8.48 8.96
CA GLY A 68 -2.51 -9.16 10.16
C GLY A 68 -3.39 -8.26 11.06
N PRO A 69 -4.08 -8.86 12.05
CA PRO A 69 -4.82 -8.08 13.05
C PRO A 69 -3.94 -7.08 13.79
N GLU A 70 -2.69 -7.44 14.06
CA GLU A 70 -1.72 -6.56 14.71
C GLU A 70 -1.29 -5.39 13.82
N ASP A 71 -1.01 -5.64 12.53
CA ASP A 71 -0.60 -4.58 11.60
C ASP A 71 -1.75 -3.58 11.38
N ARG A 72 -2.99 -4.09 11.31
CA ARG A 72 -4.20 -3.25 11.28
C ARG A 72 -4.34 -2.40 12.54
N LYS A 73 -4.05 -2.98 13.72
CA LYS A 73 -4.05 -2.23 14.98
C LYS A 73 -3.01 -1.11 14.95
N ARG A 74 -1.79 -1.40 14.49
CA ARG A 74 -0.71 -0.41 14.35
C ARG A 74 -1.08 0.71 13.39
N LEU A 75 -1.63 0.39 12.22
CA LEU A 75 -2.11 1.40 11.26
C LEU A 75 -3.23 2.27 11.83
N ASN A 76 -4.18 1.68 12.55
CA ASN A 76 -5.24 2.45 13.20
C ASN A 76 -4.69 3.39 14.29
N LEU A 77 -3.72 2.93 15.09
CA LEU A 77 -3.06 3.76 16.10
C LEU A 77 -2.30 4.92 15.44
N GLN A 78 -1.59 4.67 14.35
CA GLN A 78 -0.91 5.72 13.58
C GLN A 78 -1.90 6.72 12.96
N ALA A 79 -3.02 6.25 12.42
CA ALA A 79 -4.09 7.10 11.90
C ALA A 79 -4.76 7.97 12.98
N GLN A 80 -4.76 7.51 14.24
CA GLN A 80 -5.21 8.27 15.41
C GLN A 80 -4.14 9.25 15.94
N GLY A 81 -2.98 9.34 15.29
CA GLY A 81 -1.89 10.23 15.68
C GLY A 81 -1.01 9.69 16.81
N VAL A 82 -1.11 8.40 17.15
CA VAL A 82 -0.25 7.78 18.17
C VAL A 82 1.17 7.64 17.61
N GLN A 83 2.11 8.37 18.20
CA GLN A 83 3.52 8.42 17.78
C GLN A 83 4.40 7.37 18.48
N SER A 84 4.00 6.92 19.66
CA SER A 84 4.72 5.90 20.41
C SER A 84 3.81 5.19 21.39
N ILE A 85 4.05 3.90 21.60
CA ILE A 85 3.40 3.12 22.66
C ILE A 85 4.48 2.47 23.50
N ASN A 86 4.38 2.63 24.82
CA ASN A 86 5.17 1.88 25.78
C ASN A 86 4.43 0.57 26.08
N ILE A 87 5.00 -0.54 25.64
CA ILE A 87 4.42 -1.88 25.78
C ILE A 87 4.80 -2.47 27.15
N SER A 88 5.94 -2.04 27.72
CA SER A 88 6.38 -2.30 29.10
C SER A 88 7.51 -1.35 29.50
N GLN A 89 8.03 -1.44 30.74
CA GLN A 89 9.16 -0.64 31.24
C GLN A 89 10.45 -0.76 30.39
N SER A 90 10.53 -1.72 29.45
CA SER A 90 11.74 -2.02 28.68
C SER A 90 11.54 -2.06 27.16
N VAL A 91 10.29 -1.95 26.67
CA VAL A 91 9.97 -2.08 25.24
C VAL A 91 9.06 -0.94 24.80
N SER A 92 9.60 -0.07 23.97
CA SER A 92 8.89 1.04 23.33
C SER A 92 8.82 0.81 21.82
N GLU A 93 7.63 0.95 21.23
CA GLU A 93 7.46 1.01 19.78
C GLU A 93 7.25 2.47 19.39
N ALA A 94 8.11 3.00 18.52
CA ALA A 94 7.99 4.34 17.96
C ALA A 94 7.46 4.23 16.52
N TYR A 95 6.43 5.01 16.21
CA TYR A 95 5.82 5.03 14.90
C TYR A 95 6.15 6.34 14.20
N ILE A 96 6.41 6.26 12.89
CA ILE A 96 6.50 7.46 12.06
C ILE A 96 5.07 7.98 11.89
N LEU A 97 4.79 9.19 12.39
CA LEU A 97 3.50 9.86 12.25
C LEU A 97 3.13 9.92 10.75
N ASN A 98 1.95 9.42 10.39
CA ASN A 98 1.47 9.30 9.00
C ASN A 98 2.28 8.35 8.10
N GLY A 99 3.01 7.39 8.67
CA GLY A 99 3.70 6.36 7.91
C GLY A 99 2.72 5.40 7.22
N ILE A 100 2.32 5.69 5.98
CA ILE A 100 1.54 4.75 5.18
C ILE A 100 2.39 3.49 4.98
N ALA A 101 1.85 2.33 5.36
CA ALA A 101 2.49 1.05 5.10
C ALA A 101 2.37 0.73 3.60
N TYR A 102 3.45 0.95 2.87
CA TYR A 102 3.51 0.68 1.43
C TYR A 102 3.97 -0.74 1.15
N ALA A 103 3.32 -1.39 0.19
CA ALA A 103 3.76 -2.65 -0.38
C ALA A 103 5.19 -2.52 -0.95
N PRO A 104 6.00 -3.60 -0.97
CA PRO A 104 7.37 -3.55 -1.47
C PRO A 104 7.48 -2.94 -2.88
N THR A 105 6.53 -3.24 -3.76
CA THR A 105 6.48 -2.69 -5.12
C THR A 105 6.30 -1.17 -5.11
N VAL A 106 5.42 -0.65 -4.25
CA VAL A 106 5.23 0.80 -4.11
C VAL A 106 6.49 1.45 -3.55
N GLN A 107 7.16 0.83 -2.58
CA GLN A 107 8.45 1.33 -2.07
C GLN A 107 9.54 1.37 -3.14
N GLN A 108 9.61 0.36 -4.01
CA GLN A 108 10.55 0.34 -5.14
C GLN A 108 10.24 1.45 -6.15
N LEU A 109 8.96 1.70 -6.43
CA LEU A 109 8.54 2.80 -7.30
C LEU A 109 8.86 4.16 -6.66
N VAL A 110 8.61 4.33 -5.36
CA VAL A 110 9.04 5.54 -4.62
C VAL A 110 10.54 5.77 -4.80
N LYS A 111 11.38 4.74 -4.68
CA LYS A 111 12.82 4.85 -4.93
C LYS A 111 13.10 5.23 -6.39
N LYS A 112 12.55 4.51 -7.37
CA LYS A 112 12.71 4.76 -8.81
C LYS A 112 12.42 6.23 -9.15
N TYR A 113 11.28 6.76 -8.74
CA TYR A 113 10.87 8.13 -9.04
C TYR A 113 11.58 9.19 -8.18
N LYS A 114 12.04 8.85 -6.96
CA LYS A 114 12.90 9.75 -6.14
C LYS A 114 14.29 9.97 -6.74
N TYR A 115 14.86 8.98 -7.43
CA TYR A 115 16.18 9.13 -8.07
C TYR A 115 16.10 9.70 -9.50
N GLN A 116 14.93 9.62 -10.16
CA GLN A 116 14.70 10.24 -11.47
C GLN A 116 14.62 11.77 -11.43
N VAL A 117 14.50 12.38 -10.24
CA VAL A 117 14.56 13.85 -10.08
C VAL A 117 15.98 14.41 -10.26
N GLY A 118 16.96 13.56 -10.57
CA GLY A 118 18.36 13.93 -10.79
C GLY A 118 18.73 14.41 -12.20
N ASN A 119 17.83 14.34 -13.20
CA ASN A 119 18.09 14.97 -14.50
C ASN A 119 17.42 16.35 -14.57
N LEU A 120 18.08 17.31 -13.93
CA LEU A 120 17.94 18.74 -14.19
C LEU A 120 19.34 19.30 -14.46
N ILE A 121 19.91 19.00 -15.63
CA ILE A 121 20.75 19.92 -16.43
C ILE A 121 20.56 19.53 -17.90
#